data_AF-A0A376SC80-F1
#
_entry.id   AF-A0A376SC80-F1
#
_cell.length_a   1.000
_cell.length_b   1.000
_cell.length_c   1.000
_cell.angle_alpha   90.00
_cell.angle_beta   90.00
_cell.angle_gamma   90.00
#
_symmetry.space_group_name_H-M   'P 1'
#
loop_
_entity.id
_entity.type
_entity.pdbx_description
1 polymer ?
#
loop_
_entity_poly.entity_id
_entity_poly.type
_entity_poly.pdbx_seq_one_letter_code
_entity_poly.pdbx_strand_id
1 'polypeptide(L)'
;MVGYYLYGAPANGNTLQGQLFLRPLREAVSALPGFEFGDIAAENLSRTLDEVQLTLDDKGRGEVSTESQWKETHSPLQVIFQGSLLESGGRPVTRRAEQAIWPADALPGIRPQFASKSVYDYRTDSTVKQPIVDEGSNAAFDIVYSDAQGVKKAVSGLQVRLIRERRDYYWNWSEDEGWQSQFDQKDLIENEQTLDLKADETGKVSFPVEWGAYRLEVKAPNEAVSSVRFWAGYSWQDNSDGSGAVASGPCHAETG
;
A
#
# COMPACT_ATOMS: atom_id res chain seq x y z
N MET A 1 -13.37 6.00 24.28
CA MET A 1 -14.22 4.78 24.24
C MET A 1 -15.27 4.85 25.34
N VAL A 2 -16.45 4.25 25.11
CA VAL A 2 -17.54 4.16 26.08
C VAL A 2 -18.06 2.72 26.12
N GLY A 3 -18.14 2.13 27.31
CA GLY A 3 -18.63 0.77 27.55
C GLY A 3 -19.79 0.76 28.55
N TYR A 4 -20.80 -0.05 28.27
CA TYR A 4 -21.94 -0.27 29.15
C TYR A 4 -22.47 -1.69 28.96
N TYR A 5 -23.07 -2.24 30.01
CA TYR A 5 -23.79 -3.50 29.95
C TYR A 5 -25.16 -3.31 29.29
N LEU A 6 -25.63 -4.33 28.56
CA LEU A 6 -26.90 -4.27 27.84
C LEU A 6 -28.12 -4.07 28.75
N TYR A 7 -28.01 -4.39 30.04
CA TYR A 7 -29.04 -4.12 31.04
C TYR A 7 -29.01 -2.68 31.61
N GLY A 8 -28.16 -1.80 31.06
CA GLY A 8 -28.19 -0.35 31.31
C GLY A 8 -27.21 0.18 32.35
N ALA A 9 -26.32 -0.65 32.90
CA ALA A 9 -25.27 -0.18 33.82
C ALA A 9 -23.97 0.20 33.09
N PRO A 10 -23.20 1.20 33.56
CA PRO A 10 -21.88 1.49 33.02
C PRO A 10 -20.91 0.33 33.26
N ALA A 11 -19.95 0.14 32.34
CA ALA A 11 -18.88 -0.84 32.50
C ALA A 11 -17.78 -0.33 33.45
N ASN A 12 -18.17 0.11 34.65
CA ASN A 12 -17.28 0.69 35.65
C ASN A 12 -16.25 -0.34 36.13
N GLY A 13 -14.97 0.01 36.09
CA GLY A 13 -13.88 -0.86 36.54
C GLY A 13 -13.58 -2.02 35.59
N ASN A 14 -14.30 -2.14 34.47
CA ASN A 14 -14.00 -3.14 33.46
C ASN A 14 -12.66 -2.83 32.78
N THR A 15 -11.93 -3.89 32.44
CA THR A 15 -10.66 -3.79 31.72
C THR A 15 -10.90 -3.69 30.22
N LEU A 16 -10.28 -2.71 29.58
CA LEU A 16 -10.11 -2.67 28.14
C LEU A 16 -8.69 -3.14 27.80
N GLN A 17 -8.58 -4.12 26.91
CA GLN A 17 -7.32 -4.53 26.29
C GLN A 17 -7.40 -4.27 24.79
N GLY A 18 -6.28 -4.01 24.12
CA GLY A 18 -6.29 -3.85 22.67
C GLY A 18 -4.93 -3.66 22.06
N GLN A 19 -4.93 -3.53 20.73
CA GLN A 19 -3.73 -3.26 19.94
C GLN A 19 -3.98 -2.10 18.99
N LEU A 20 -2.96 -1.27 18.81
CA LEU A 20 -2.93 -0.22 17.81
C LEU A 20 -2.06 -0.64 16.61
N PHE A 21 -2.58 -0.41 15.42
CA PHE A 21 -1.89 -0.72 14.17
C PHE A 21 -1.83 0.52 13.29
N LEU A 22 -0.67 0.77 12.67
CA LEU A 22 -0.52 1.75 11.60
C LEU A 22 -0.61 1.02 10.27
N ARG A 23 -1.46 1.50 9.35
CA ARG A 23 -1.56 0.97 7.99
C ARG A 23 -1.62 2.10 6.96
N PRO A 24 -1.21 1.86 5.71
CA PRO A 24 -1.52 2.74 4.60
C PRO A 24 -3.05 2.92 4.44
N LEU A 25 -3.47 4.11 4.05
CA LEU A 25 -4.85 4.41 3.69
C LEU A 25 -4.94 4.61 2.17
N ARG A 26 -4.78 3.51 1.41
CA ARG A 26 -4.72 3.57 -0.05
C ARG A 26 -6.05 3.97 -0.69
N GLU A 27 -7.16 3.52 -0.12
CA GLU A 27 -8.51 3.90 -0.52
C GLU A 27 -9.02 5.08 0.34
N ALA A 28 -8.27 6.19 0.35
CA ALA A 28 -8.54 7.32 1.26
C ALA A 28 -9.83 8.08 0.95
N VAL A 29 -10.31 8.01 -0.29
CA VAL A 29 -11.46 8.78 -0.78
C VAL A 29 -12.52 7.83 -1.33
N SER A 30 -13.51 7.51 -0.51
CA SER A 30 -14.61 6.60 -0.89
C SER A 30 -15.45 7.10 -2.07
N ALA A 31 -15.51 8.41 -2.29
CA ALA A 31 -16.17 9.03 -3.43
C ALA A 31 -15.46 8.78 -4.78
N LEU A 32 -14.22 8.27 -4.76
CA LEU A 32 -13.40 7.99 -5.95
C LEU A 32 -12.96 6.52 -5.99
N PRO A 33 -13.88 5.56 -6.25
CA PRO A 33 -13.55 4.14 -6.27
C PRO A 33 -12.46 3.78 -7.29
N GLY A 34 -11.53 2.94 -6.85
CA GLY A 34 -10.39 2.47 -7.64
C GLY A 34 -9.23 3.45 -7.73
N PHE A 35 -9.34 4.66 -7.17
CA PHE A 35 -8.19 5.54 -6.99
C PHE A 35 -7.41 5.16 -5.73
N GLU A 36 -6.10 5.06 -5.90
CA GLU A 36 -5.16 4.80 -4.83
C GLU A 36 -4.38 6.05 -4.44
N PHE A 37 -4.18 6.21 -3.14
CA PHE A 37 -3.46 7.33 -2.53
C PHE A 37 -2.28 6.82 -1.69
N GLY A 38 -1.20 7.60 -1.65
CA GLY A 38 0.00 7.27 -0.90
C GLY A 38 1.02 6.47 -1.68
N ASP A 39 2.26 6.54 -1.24
CA ASP A 39 3.40 5.89 -1.86
C ASP A 39 3.45 4.40 -1.48
N ILE A 40 3.36 3.52 -2.47
CA ILE A 40 3.51 2.06 -2.29
C ILE A 40 4.97 1.64 -2.08
N ALA A 41 5.94 2.50 -2.40
CA ALA A 41 7.36 2.27 -2.14
C ALA A 41 7.79 2.72 -0.74
N ALA A 42 6.96 3.49 -0.03
CA ALA A 42 7.26 3.92 1.32
C ALA A 42 7.27 2.72 2.29
N GLU A 43 8.39 2.58 2.99
CA GLU A 43 8.60 1.52 3.96
C GLU A 43 8.02 1.86 5.34
N ASN A 44 7.92 0.86 6.21
CA ASN A 44 7.51 1.02 7.61
C ASN A 44 6.10 1.63 7.82
N LEU A 45 5.26 1.65 6.79
CA LEU A 45 3.87 2.15 6.86
C LEU A 45 2.87 1.12 7.43
N SER A 46 3.27 -0.16 7.50
CA SER A 46 2.50 -1.23 8.12
C SER A 46 3.24 -1.78 9.33
N ARG A 47 2.83 -1.37 10.53
CA ARG A 47 3.45 -1.84 11.79
C ARG A 47 2.47 -1.88 12.94
N THR A 48 2.81 -2.64 13.97
CA THR A 48 2.15 -2.59 15.28
C THR A 48 2.73 -1.40 16.04
N LEU A 49 1.87 -0.64 16.73
CA LEU A 49 2.27 0.50 17.54
C LEU A 49 2.43 0.05 19.00
N ASP A 50 1.33 0.10 19.76
CA ASP A 50 1.32 -0.20 21.19
C ASP A 50 0.22 -1.19 21.54
N GLU A 51 0.43 -1.92 22.64
CA GLU A 51 -0.64 -2.61 23.35
C GLU A 51 -1.33 -1.62 24.29
N VAL A 52 -2.65 -1.68 24.32
CA VAL A 52 -3.49 -0.83 25.14
C VAL A 52 -4.04 -1.67 26.28
N GLN A 53 -3.83 -1.23 27.51
CA GLN A 53 -4.51 -1.79 28.67
C GLN A 53 -4.91 -0.67 29.62
N LEU A 54 -6.21 -0.51 29.86
CA LEU A 54 -6.74 0.50 30.78
C LEU A 54 -8.00 0.00 31.50
N THR A 55 -8.34 0.67 32.59
CA THR A 55 -9.56 0.43 33.36
C THR A 55 -10.52 1.60 33.12
N LEU A 56 -11.79 1.29 32.85
CA LEU A 56 -12.82 2.31 32.64
C LEU A 56 -13.24 3.00 33.94
N ASP A 57 -13.58 4.29 33.83
CA ASP A 57 -14.04 5.12 34.94
C ASP A 57 -15.44 4.74 35.45
N ASP A 58 -15.95 5.49 36.44
CA ASP A 58 -17.26 5.28 37.04
C ASP A 58 -18.45 5.37 36.07
N LYS A 59 -18.24 6.00 34.90
CA LYS A 59 -19.19 6.16 33.81
C LYS A 59 -18.93 5.19 32.65
N GLY A 60 -17.98 4.26 32.79
CA GLY A 60 -17.59 3.32 31.75
C GLY A 60 -16.85 3.99 30.58
N ARG A 61 -16.10 5.06 30.83
CA ARG A 61 -15.32 5.78 29.82
C ARG A 61 -13.82 5.54 30.00
N GLY A 62 -13.12 5.59 28.89
CA GLY A 62 -11.65 5.53 28.84
C GLY A 62 -11.14 6.14 27.55
N GLU A 63 -9.93 6.70 27.59
CA GLU A 63 -9.28 7.34 26.45
C GLU A 63 -8.05 6.53 26.02
N VAL A 64 -7.87 6.39 24.71
CA VAL A 64 -6.73 5.71 24.10
C VAL A 64 -6.06 6.73 23.21
N SER A 65 -4.80 7.04 23.51
CA SER A 65 -3.99 8.02 22.79
C SER A 65 -2.63 7.41 22.48
N THR A 66 -2.03 7.81 21.36
CA THR A 66 -0.66 7.49 20.99
C THR A 66 -0.03 8.71 20.33
N GLU A 67 1.24 8.93 20.57
CA GLU A 67 1.99 10.03 19.96
C GLU A 67 2.28 9.74 18.49
N SER A 68 2.29 10.78 17.64
CA SER A 68 2.58 10.58 16.22
C SER A 68 4.04 10.17 16.01
N GLN A 69 4.24 9.04 15.34
CA GLN A 69 5.54 8.50 14.92
C GLN A 69 5.72 8.58 13.39
N TRP A 70 4.97 9.45 12.71
CA TRP A 70 4.89 9.57 11.25
C TRP A 70 4.74 11.03 10.80
N LYS A 71 5.38 11.95 11.53
CA LYS A 71 5.26 13.41 11.28
C LYS A 71 5.73 13.82 9.88
N GLU A 72 6.73 13.12 9.36
CA GLU A 72 7.32 13.36 8.02
C GLU A 72 6.66 12.51 6.93
N THR A 73 5.48 11.94 7.17
CA THR A 73 4.84 11.11 6.14
C THR A 73 4.32 11.96 4.99
N HIS A 74 4.54 11.49 3.77
CA HIS A 74 4.01 12.08 2.55
C HIS A 74 2.79 11.32 2.01
N SER A 75 2.33 10.31 2.73
CA SER A 75 1.24 9.40 2.33
C SER A 75 0.09 9.41 3.34
N PRO A 76 -1.16 9.21 2.93
CA PRO A 76 -2.26 9.02 3.87
C PRO A 76 -2.12 7.68 4.59
N LEU A 77 -2.34 7.72 5.90
CA LEU A 77 -2.27 6.59 6.80
C LEU A 77 -3.58 6.43 7.56
N GLN A 78 -3.72 5.30 8.22
CA GLN A 78 -4.78 5.07 9.20
C GLN A 78 -4.21 4.39 10.44
N VAL A 79 -4.71 4.83 11.60
CA VAL A 79 -4.53 4.10 12.85
C VAL A 79 -5.76 3.26 13.10
N ILE A 80 -5.55 1.95 13.25
CA ILE A 80 -6.59 0.98 13.55
C ILE A 80 -6.43 0.60 15.02
N PHE A 81 -7.46 0.87 15.82
CA PHE A 81 -7.57 0.37 17.18
C PHE A 81 -8.45 -0.88 17.19
N GLN A 82 -7.89 -2.01 17.60
CA GLN A 82 -8.63 -3.23 17.87
C GLN A 82 -8.72 -3.42 19.39
N GLY A 83 -9.85 -3.03 19.97
CA GLY A 83 -10.09 -3.06 21.42
C GLY A 83 -11.08 -4.16 21.82
N SER A 84 -10.79 -4.83 22.91
CA SER A 84 -11.58 -5.86 23.57
C SER A 84 -11.96 -5.39 24.98
N LEU A 85 -13.24 -5.09 25.19
CA LEU A 85 -13.75 -4.79 26.54
C LEU A 85 -14.05 -6.10 27.25
N LEU A 86 -13.37 -6.38 28.35
CA LEU A 86 -13.52 -7.61 29.11
C LEU A 86 -14.69 -7.48 30.10
N GLU A 87 -15.59 -8.45 30.07
CA GLU A 87 -16.58 -8.67 31.13
C GLU A 87 -15.89 -9.21 32.40
N SER A 88 -16.59 -9.18 33.54
CA SER A 88 -16.07 -9.71 34.81
C SER A 88 -15.70 -11.20 34.75
N GLY A 89 -16.34 -11.97 33.87
CA GLY A 89 -16.01 -13.37 33.59
C GLY A 89 -14.87 -13.58 32.59
N GLY A 90 -14.20 -12.51 32.13
CA GLY A 90 -13.07 -12.56 31.19
C GLY A 90 -13.45 -12.66 29.71
N ARG A 91 -14.74 -12.75 29.38
CA ARG A 91 -15.19 -12.77 27.98
C ARG A 91 -15.00 -11.39 27.33
N PRO A 92 -14.31 -11.28 26.19
CA PRO A 92 -14.12 -10.00 25.52
C PRO A 92 -15.25 -9.64 24.56
N VAL A 93 -15.57 -8.35 24.48
CA VAL A 93 -16.34 -7.73 23.40
C VAL A 93 -15.39 -6.92 22.53
N THR A 94 -15.00 -7.48 21.38
CA THR A 94 -14.03 -6.86 20.47
C THR A 94 -14.69 -5.90 19.48
N ARG A 95 -14.10 -4.72 19.30
CA ARG A 95 -14.49 -3.69 18.33
C ARG A 95 -13.25 -3.14 17.64
N ARG A 96 -13.47 -2.68 16.41
CA ARG A 96 -12.45 -2.00 15.60
C ARG A 96 -12.88 -0.55 15.39
N ALA A 97 -11.95 0.38 15.54
CA ALA A 97 -12.12 1.78 15.18
C ALA A 97 -10.95 2.21 14.31
N GLU A 98 -11.19 3.07 13.34
CA GLU A 98 -10.20 3.52 12.36
C GLU A 98 -10.15 5.04 12.37
N GLN A 99 -8.95 5.60 12.36
CA GLN A 99 -8.70 7.03 12.30
C GLN A 99 -7.82 7.33 11.09
N ALA A 100 -8.38 8.04 10.12
CA ALA A 100 -7.65 8.51 8.95
C ALA A 100 -6.66 9.64 9.34
N ILE A 101 -5.49 9.62 8.72
CA ILE A 101 -4.41 10.61 8.86
C ILE A 101 -4.01 11.05 7.46
N TRP A 102 -4.16 12.34 7.19
CA TRP A 102 -3.82 12.94 5.90
C TRP A 102 -2.63 13.87 6.07
N PRO A 103 -1.59 13.78 5.21
CA PRO A 103 -0.43 14.66 5.30
C PRO A 103 -0.71 16.08 4.77
N ALA A 104 -1.81 16.27 4.03
CA ALA A 104 -2.26 17.55 3.50
C ALA A 104 -3.79 17.59 3.32
N ASP A 105 -4.36 18.75 2.99
CA ASP A 105 -5.80 18.94 2.77
C ASP A 105 -6.32 18.31 1.46
N ALA A 106 -5.42 18.05 0.51
CA ALA A 106 -5.70 17.33 -0.72
C ALA A 106 -4.46 16.54 -1.17
N LEU A 107 -4.71 15.41 -1.82
CA LEU A 107 -3.68 14.43 -2.17
C LEU A 107 -3.81 13.98 -3.63
N PRO A 108 -2.68 13.63 -4.29
CA PRO A 108 -2.73 13.00 -5.60
C PRO A 108 -3.28 11.56 -5.49
N GLY A 109 -4.24 11.22 -6.34
CA GLY A 109 -4.81 9.88 -6.47
C GLY A 109 -4.52 9.31 -7.86
N ILE A 110 -4.23 8.01 -7.93
CA ILE A 110 -3.86 7.32 -9.17
C ILE A 110 -4.82 6.14 -9.38
N ARG A 111 -5.36 5.98 -10.59
CA ARG A 111 -6.13 4.80 -10.96
C ARG A 111 -5.63 4.22 -12.28
N PRO A 112 -5.13 2.96 -12.31
CA PRO A 112 -4.85 2.26 -13.55
C PRO A 112 -6.12 2.09 -14.40
N GLN A 113 -6.02 2.33 -15.72
CA GLN A 113 -7.14 2.08 -16.66
C GLN A 113 -7.15 0.67 -17.24
N PHE A 114 -6.15 -0.14 -16.90
CA PHE A 114 -6.01 -1.52 -17.32
C PHE A 114 -6.44 -2.49 -16.21
N ALA A 115 -6.82 -3.70 -16.59
CA ALA A 115 -7.42 -4.66 -15.67
C ALA A 115 -6.40 -5.26 -14.71
N SER A 116 -6.83 -5.47 -13.46
CA SER A 116 -6.10 -6.33 -12.54
C SER A 116 -6.38 -7.79 -12.84
N LYS A 117 -5.32 -8.58 -13.02
CA LYS A 117 -5.40 -10.03 -13.21
C LYS A 117 -5.01 -10.72 -11.92
N SER A 118 -5.63 -11.88 -11.66
CA SER A 118 -5.23 -12.76 -10.57
C SER A 118 -3.92 -13.45 -10.93
N VAL A 119 -2.87 -13.20 -10.16
CA VAL A 119 -1.56 -13.83 -10.28
C VAL A 119 -1.34 -14.68 -9.03
N TYR A 120 -0.93 -15.93 -9.23
CA TYR A 120 -0.57 -16.80 -8.13
C TYR A 120 0.85 -16.46 -7.66
N ASP A 121 0.98 -16.11 -6.39
CA ASP A 121 2.25 -15.89 -5.70
C ASP A 121 2.52 -17.09 -4.79
N TYR A 122 3.41 -17.97 -5.24
CA TYR A 122 3.89 -19.14 -4.50
C TYR A 122 4.68 -18.79 -3.23
N ARG A 123 5.27 -17.58 -3.11
CA ARG A 123 6.02 -17.18 -1.89
C ARG A 123 5.06 -16.98 -0.73
N THR A 124 3.84 -16.55 -1.02
CA THR A 124 2.77 -16.35 -0.05
C THR A 124 1.68 -17.43 -0.10
N ASP A 125 1.83 -18.44 -0.97
CA ASP A 125 0.84 -19.49 -1.27
C ASP A 125 -0.56 -18.90 -1.49
N SER A 126 -0.62 -17.77 -2.23
CA SER A 126 -1.85 -16.98 -2.34
C SER A 126 -2.01 -16.38 -3.74
N THR A 127 -3.26 -16.17 -4.15
CA THR A 127 -3.57 -15.46 -5.40
C THR A 127 -3.80 -13.99 -5.11
N VAL A 128 -2.94 -13.13 -5.67
CA VAL A 128 -3.02 -11.68 -5.51
C VAL A 128 -3.51 -11.05 -6.81
N LYS A 129 -4.38 -10.05 -6.71
CA LYS A 129 -4.78 -9.25 -7.88
C LYS A 129 -3.74 -8.17 -8.11
N GLN A 130 -3.13 -8.16 -9.28
CA GLN A 130 -2.14 -7.17 -9.66
C GLN A 130 -2.56 -6.48 -10.97
N PRO A 131 -2.40 -5.16 -11.09
CA PRO A 131 -2.64 -4.46 -12.35
C PRO A 131 -1.56 -4.85 -13.37
N ILE A 132 -1.99 -5.40 -14.51
CA ILE A 132 -1.09 -5.91 -15.57
C ILE A 132 -1.47 -5.28 -16.90
N VAL A 133 -0.45 -4.86 -17.63
CA VAL A 133 -0.55 -4.34 -18.99
C VAL A 133 0.33 -5.20 -19.92
N ASP A 134 0.00 -5.27 -21.20
CA ASP A 134 0.76 -6.07 -22.16
C ASP A 134 2.16 -5.46 -22.37
N GLU A 135 3.17 -6.31 -22.60
CA GLU A 135 4.53 -5.86 -22.87
C GLU A 135 4.61 -5.01 -24.15
N GLY A 136 5.47 -3.99 -24.16
CA GLY A 136 5.63 -3.10 -25.31
C GLY A 136 4.44 -2.20 -25.60
N SER A 137 3.42 -2.17 -24.74
CA SER A 137 2.21 -1.37 -24.92
C SER A 137 2.24 -0.06 -24.13
N ASN A 138 1.13 0.70 -24.14
CA ASN A 138 1.00 1.92 -23.35
C ASN A 138 0.19 1.66 -22.08
N ALA A 139 0.75 2.01 -20.92
CA ALA A 139 0.08 1.97 -19.63
C ALA A 139 -0.64 3.32 -19.37
N ALA A 140 -1.96 3.29 -19.35
CA ALA A 140 -2.80 4.48 -19.13
C ALA A 140 -3.32 4.56 -17.69
N PHE A 141 -3.30 5.77 -17.12
CA PHE A 141 -3.71 6.05 -15.75
C PHE A 141 -4.57 7.32 -15.68
N ASP A 142 -5.59 7.28 -14.83
CA ASP A 142 -6.32 8.46 -14.40
C ASP A 142 -5.64 9.06 -13.15
N ILE A 143 -5.42 10.38 -13.17
CA ILE A 143 -4.85 11.14 -12.05
C ILE A 143 -5.86 12.18 -11.56
N VAL A 144 -6.00 12.29 -10.25
CA VAL A 144 -6.82 13.30 -9.59
C VAL A 144 -6.06 13.97 -8.47
N TYR A 145 -6.47 15.17 -8.09
CA TYR A 145 -6.03 15.82 -6.86
C TYR A 145 -7.26 16.16 -6.04
N SER A 146 -7.49 15.41 -4.96
CA SER A 146 -8.77 15.41 -4.25
C SER A 146 -8.57 15.60 -2.75
N ASP A 147 -9.54 16.27 -2.12
CA ASP A 147 -9.70 16.23 -0.67
C ASP A 147 -10.39 14.95 -0.20
N ALA A 148 -10.51 14.80 1.13
CA ALA A 148 -11.15 13.65 1.76
C ALA A 148 -12.67 13.55 1.49
N GLN A 149 -13.31 14.60 0.97
CA GLN A 149 -14.72 14.59 0.60
C GLN A 149 -14.94 14.11 -0.84
N GLY A 150 -13.87 14.00 -1.64
CA GLY A 150 -13.95 13.63 -3.05
C GLY A 150 -14.06 14.82 -4.00
N VAL A 151 -13.91 16.04 -3.51
CA VAL A 151 -13.92 17.23 -4.36
C VAL A 151 -12.54 17.38 -4.98
N LYS A 152 -12.49 17.42 -6.31
CA LYS A 152 -11.23 17.54 -7.05
C LYS A 152 -10.82 19.01 -7.12
N LYS A 153 -9.64 19.31 -6.57
CA LYS A 153 -9.08 20.65 -6.51
C LYS A 153 -8.17 20.91 -7.70
N ALA A 154 -8.10 22.17 -8.12
CA ALA A 154 -7.09 22.60 -9.07
C ALA A 154 -5.69 22.52 -8.45
N VAL A 155 -4.72 22.06 -9.23
CA VAL A 155 -3.31 22.01 -8.85
C VAL A 155 -2.45 22.13 -10.10
N SER A 156 -1.31 22.80 -9.99
CA SER A 156 -0.32 22.88 -11.05
C SER A 156 1.02 22.32 -10.59
N GLY A 157 1.79 21.76 -11.51
CA GLY A 157 3.13 21.27 -11.23
C GLY A 157 3.16 19.90 -10.54
N LEU A 158 2.16 19.02 -10.76
CA LEU A 158 2.28 17.62 -10.34
C LEU A 158 3.44 16.97 -11.10
N GLN A 159 4.36 16.33 -10.39
CA GLN A 159 5.45 15.58 -10.98
C GLN A 159 5.02 14.12 -11.15
N VAL A 160 4.78 13.71 -12.39
CA VAL A 160 4.38 12.34 -12.75
C VAL A 160 5.59 11.59 -13.27
N ARG A 161 6.04 10.56 -12.55
CA ARG A 161 7.23 9.80 -12.86
C ARG A 161 6.88 8.34 -13.12
N LEU A 162 7.36 7.82 -14.24
CA LEU A 162 7.37 6.38 -14.49
C LEU A 162 8.72 5.82 -14.06
N ILE A 163 8.68 4.94 -13.06
CA ILE A 163 9.85 4.29 -12.49
C ILE A 163 9.82 2.81 -12.86
N ARG A 164 10.92 2.29 -13.38
CA ARG A 164 11.14 0.86 -13.57
C ARG A 164 11.82 0.29 -12.34
N GLU A 165 11.20 -0.70 -11.72
CA GLU A 165 11.74 -1.40 -10.55
C GLU A 165 12.54 -2.60 -11.05
N ARG A 166 13.87 -2.48 -11.07
CA ARG A 166 14.76 -3.56 -11.52
C ARG A 166 15.33 -4.31 -10.32
N ARG A 167 15.32 -5.65 -10.41
CA ARG A 167 15.99 -6.55 -9.47
C ARG A 167 17.10 -7.31 -10.18
N ASP A 168 18.32 -7.17 -9.71
CA ASP A 168 19.47 -7.92 -10.21
C ASP A 168 19.86 -8.98 -9.17
N TYR A 169 19.60 -10.25 -9.49
CA TYR A 169 19.80 -11.38 -8.57
C TYR A 169 21.26 -11.89 -8.60
N TYR A 170 21.75 -12.33 -7.44
CA TYR A 170 23.06 -12.96 -7.29
C TYR A 170 23.06 -13.98 -6.15
N TRP A 171 23.90 -15.01 -6.28
CA TRP A 171 24.07 -16.02 -5.24
C TRP A 171 25.09 -15.55 -4.22
N ASN A 172 24.75 -15.61 -2.94
CA ASN A 172 25.65 -15.30 -1.84
C ASN A 172 25.73 -16.49 -0.87
N TRP A 173 26.94 -16.86 -0.45
CA TRP A 173 27.12 -17.94 0.52
C TRP A 173 27.50 -17.39 1.88
N SER A 174 26.90 -17.93 2.95
CA SER A 174 27.29 -17.71 4.33
C SER A 174 27.46 -19.03 5.08
N GLU A 175 28.31 -19.06 6.11
CA GLU A 175 28.51 -20.27 6.94
C GLU A 175 27.24 -20.68 7.69
N ASP A 176 26.42 -19.71 8.08
CA ASP A 176 25.23 -19.94 8.91
C ASP A 176 24.00 -20.34 8.10
N GLU A 177 23.83 -19.77 6.90
CA GLU A 177 22.61 -19.92 6.08
C GLU A 177 22.86 -20.66 4.74
N GLY A 178 24.12 -20.96 4.41
CA GLY A 178 24.49 -21.60 3.15
C GLY A 178 24.30 -20.68 1.93
N TRP A 179 23.99 -21.26 0.77
CA TRP A 179 23.73 -20.50 -0.46
C TRP A 179 22.35 -19.84 -0.41
N GLN A 180 22.33 -18.52 -0.52
CA GLN A 180 21.14 -17.68 -0.55
C GLN A 180 21.06 -16.97 -1.91
N SER A 181 19.85 -16.96 -2.50
CA SER A 181 19.56 -16.09 -3.65
C SER A 181 19.23 -14.70 -3.12
N GLN A 182 20.15 -13.77 -3.33
CA GLN A 182 20.01 -12.36 -2.97
C GLN A 182 19.70 -11.52 -4.22
N PHE A 183 19.22 -10.30 -4.02
CA PHE A 183 19.05 -9.35 -5.12
C PHE A 183 19.33 -7.92 -4.67
N ASP A 184 19.85 -7.13 -5.58
CA ASP A 184 19.89 -5.68 -5.47
C ASP A 184 18.66 -5.09 -6.17
N GLN A 185 17.91 -4.24 -5.48
CA GLN A 185 16.83 -3.46 -6.08
C GLN A 185 17.36 -2.10 -6.53
N LYS A 186 17.08 -1.73 -7.78
CA LYS A 186 17.39 -0.42 -8.35
C LYS A 186 16.17 0.18 -9.02
N ASP A 187 15.79 1.36 -8.58
CA ASP A 187 14.72 2.15 -9.18
C ASP A 187 15.31 3.08 -10.25
N LEU A 188 14.83 2.95 -11.49
CA LEU A 188 15.27 3.74 -12.63
C LEU A 188 14.12 4.62 -13.12
N ILE A 189 14.31 5.94 -13.18
CA ILE A 189 13.34 6.85 -13.78
C ILE A 189 13.41 6.69 -15.30
N GLU A 190 12.36 6.14 -15.90
CA GLU A 190 12.24 5.93 -17.36
C GLU A 190 11.64 7.15 -18.04
N ASN A 191 10.70 7.82 -17.37
CA ASN A 191 10.02 8.99 -17.91
C ASN A 191 9.51 9.91 -16.80
N GLU A 192 9.41 11.20 -17.11
CA GLU A 192 8.92 12.23 -16.20
C GLU A 192 8.12 13.26 -16.98
N GLN A 193 6.97 13.63 -16.43
CA GLN A 193 6.07 14.63 -17.01
C GLN A 193 5.55 15.56 -15.90
N THR A 194 5.23 16.79 -16.29
CA THR A 194 4.49 17.72 -15.44
C THR A 194 3.01 17.70 -15.83
N LEU A 195 2.13 17.62 -14.84
CA LEU A 195 0.68 17.64 -15.04
C LEU A 195 0.04 18.78 -14.24
N ASP A 196 -0.80 19.55 -14.92
CA ASP A 196 -1.68 20.54 -14.31
C ASP A 196 -3.13 20.02 -14.38
N LEU A 197 -3.86 20.10 -13.26
CA LEU A 197 -5.26 19.70 -13.15
C LEU A 197 -6.11 20.92 -12.80
N LYS A 198 -7.22 21.10 -13.50
CA LYS A 198 -8.26 22.07 -13.12
C LYS A 198 -9.16 21.48 -12.02
N ALA A 199 -9.94 22.33 -11.39
CA ALA A 199 -11.00 21.87 -10.48
C ALA A 199 -11.97 20.95 -11.25
N ASP A 200 -12.47 19.92 -10.56
CA ASP A 200 -13.37 18.89 -11.11
C ASP A 200 -12.82 18.04 -12.28
N GLU A 201 -11.55 18.22 -12.65
CA GLU A 201 -10.89 17.48 -13.74
C GLU A 201 -10.27 16.16 -13.27
N THR A 202 -10.32 15.14 -14.14
CA THR A 202 -9.50 13.93 -14.01
C THR A 202 -8.50 13.93 -15.16
N GLY A 203 -7.23 14.10 -14.83
CA GLY A 203 -6.15 14.04 -15.80
C GLY A 203 -5.92 12.60 -16.27
N LYS A 204 -5.39 12.46 -17.47
CA LYS A 204 -5.01 11.18 -18.03
C LYS A 204 -3.56 11.24 -18.47
N VAL A 205 -2.77 10.27 -18.03
CA VAL A 205 -1.39 10.08 -18.45
C VAL A 205 -1.24 8.71 -19.08
N SER A 206 -0.36 8.60 -20.07
CA SER A 206 -0.09 7.36 -20.78
C SER A 206 1.40 7.27 -21.03
N PHE A 207 2.00 6.16 -20.63
CA PHE A 207 3.42 5.92 -20.82
C PHE A 207 3.67 4.64 -21.60
N PRO A 208 4.60 4.64 -22.57
CA PRO A 208 5.07 3.41 -23.18
C PRO A 208 5.83 2.60 -22.13
N VAL A 209 5.55 1.29 -22.06
CA VAL A 209 6.23 0.37 -21.16
C VAL A 209 6.87 -0.76 -21.94
N GLU A 210 8.01 -1.23 -21.45
CA GLU A 210 8.65 -2.41 -22.01
C GLU A 210 8.08 -3.67 -21.33
N TRP A 211 8.80 -4.23 -20.38
CA TRP A 211 8.47 -5.43 -19.63
C TRP A 211 8.98 -5.33 -18.19
N GLY A 212 8.38 -6.10 -17.28
CA GLY A 212 8.80 -6.22 -15.88
C GLY A 212 8.01 -5.36 -14.91
N ALA A 213 8.58 -5.12 -13.73
CA ALA A 213 7.97 -4.32 -12.67
C ALA A 213 8.12 -2.81 -12.92
N TYR A 214 7.03 -2.09 -12.78
CA TYR A 214 6.98 -0.64 -12.84
C TYR A 214 6.21 -0.06 -11.67
N ARG A 215 6.52 1.20 -11.38
CA ARG A 215 5.81 2.03 -10.42
C ARG A 215 5.53 3.38 -11.07
N LEU A 216 4.26 3.75 -11.18
CA LEU A 216 3.89 5.12 -11.50
C LEU A 216 3.79 5.90 -10.21
N GLU A 217 4.47 7.03 -10.13
CA GLU A 217 4.45 7.92 -8.97
C GLU A 217 3.98 9.33 -9.38
N VAL A 218 3.19 9.96 -8.52
CA VAL A 218 2.77 11.35 -8.64
C VAL A 218 3.11 12.08 -7.34
N LYS A 219 3.98 13.10 -7.46
CA LYS A 219 4.31 14.00 -6.36
C LYS A 219 3.61 15.36 -6.55
N ALA A 220 2.93 15.80 -5.51
CA ALA A 220 2.25 17.07 -5.43
C ALA A 220 3.17 18.19 -4.89
N PRO A 221 2.87 19.47 -5.16
CA PRO A 221 3.69 20.60 -4.71
C PRO A 221 3.72 20.79 -3.19
N ASN A 222 2.79 20.17 -2.46
CA ASN A 222 2.75 20.14 -1.00
C ASN A 222 3.54 18.96 -0.40
N GLU A 223 4.46 18.38 -1.17
CA GLU A 223 5.25 17.19 -0.82
C GLU A 223 4.47 15.88 -0.68
N ALA A 224 3.15 15.85 -0.87
CA ALA A 224 2.39 14.61 -0.86
C ALA A 224 2.77 13.72 -2.04
N VAL A 225 2.95 12.42 -1.80
CA VAL A 225 3.35 11.43 -2.80
C VAL A 225 2.30 10.32 -2.86
N SER A 226 1.92 9.95 -4.08
CA SER A 226 1.14 8.75 -4.35
C SER A 226 1.83 7.91 -5.41
N SER A 227 1.79 6.60 -5.29
CA SER A 227 2.36 5.71 -6.31
C SER A 227 1.63 4.38 -6.40
N VAL A 228 1.59 3.79 -7.59
CA VAL A 228 0.95 2.49 -7.87
C VAL A 228 1.94 1.60 -8.61
N ARG A 229 2.13 0.38 -8.09
CA ARG A 229 2.92 -0.68 -8.75
C ARG A 229 2.06 -1.40 -9.78
N PHE A 230 2.66 -1.74 -10.90
CA PHE A 230 2.05 -2.54 -11.95
C PHE A 230 3.09 -3.36 -12.71
N TRP A 231 2.64 -4.35 -13.46
CA TRP A 231 3.51 -5.21 -14.25
C TRP A 231 3.25 -5.07 -15.74
N ALA A 232 4.32 -5.02 -16.53
CA ALA A 232 4.26 -5.10 -17.99
C ALA A 232 4.68 -6.50 -18.46
N GLY A 233 3.79 -7.17 -19.20
CA GLY A 233 3.99 -8.54 -19.70
C GLY A 233 3.44 -9.63 -18.77
N TYR A 234 3.84 -10.88 -19.00
CA TYR A 234 3.46 -11.99 -18.13
C TYR A 234 4.47 -12.10 -16.98
N SER A 235 4.00 -12.08 -15.73
CA SER A 235 4.87 -12.15 -14.54
C SER A 235 5.36 -13.59 -14.31
N TRP A 236 6.36 -14.02 -15.08
CA TRP A 236 7.03 -15.31 -14.85
C TRP A 236 8.07 -15.27 -13.70
N GLN A 237 8.43 -14.08 -13.21
CA GLN A 237 9.36 -13.90 -12.08
C GLN A 237 8.84 -14.46 -10.75
N ASP A 238 7.57 -14.89 -10.71
CA ASP A 238 7.00 -15.67 -9.62
C ASP A 238 6.89 -17.17 -9.90
N ASN A 239 7.40 -17.71 -11.00
CA ASN A 239 7.31 -19.16 -11.27
C ASN A 239 8.67 -19.87 -11.32
N SER A 240 9.79 -19.14 -11.32
CA SER A 240 11.11 -19.74 -11.51
C SER A 240 11.75 -20.33 -10.26
N ASP A 241 11.31 -19.98 -9.04
CA ASP A 241 11.95 -20.52 -7.82
C ASP A 241 11.36 -21.88 -7.41
N GLY A 242 10.37 -22.41 -8.14
CA GLY A 242 9.65 -23.65 -7.79
C GLY A 242 9.75 -24.80 -8.79
N SER A 243 10.18 -24.57 -10.03
CA SER A 243 10.34 -25.67 -11.00
C SER A 243 11.80 -25.93 -11.28
N GLY A 244 12.31 -27.08 -10.83
CA GLY A 244 13.53 -27.71 -11.33
C GLY A 244 13.42 -28.15 -12.81
N ALA A 245 12.88 -27.29 -13.67
CA ALA A 245 12.81 -27.48 -15.10
C ALA A 245 13.95 -26.68 -15.76
N VAL A 246 15.07 -27.37 -15.95
CA VAL A 246 16.15 -26.93 -16.82
C VAL A 246 15.57 -26.75 -18.22
N ALA A 247 15.39 -25.50 -18.66
CA ALA A 247 15.10 -25.21 -20.06
C ALA A 247 16.42 -25.31 -20.84
N SER A 248 16.76 -26.54 -21.25
CA SER A 248 17.81 -26.79 -22.21
C SER A 248 17.43 -26.13 -23.55
N GLY A 249 18.04 -24.99 -23.85
CA GLY A 249 17.99 -24.44 -25.21
C GLY A 249 18.67 -25.42 -26.18
N PRO A 250 18.19 -25.55 -27.43
CA PRO A 250 18.81 -26.48 -28.39
C PRO A 250 20.20 -25.95 -28.78
N CYS A 251 21.25 -26.65 -28.34
CA CYS A 251 22.59 -26.50 -28.88
C CYS A 251 22.62 -27.08 -30.30
N HIS A 252 22.82 -26.23 -31.29
CA HIS A 252 23.25 -26.65 -32.63
C HIS A 252 24.76 -26.87 -32.63
N ALA A 253 25.19 -28.04 -33.09
CA ALA A 253 26.58 -28.32 -33.44
C ALA A 253 26.68 -28.49 -34.96
N GLU A 254 27.42 -27.61 -35.62
CA GLU A 254 27.91 -27.83 -36.97
C GLU A 254 29.21 -28.64 -36.91
N THR A 255 29.28 -29.73 -37.65
CA THR A 255 30.51 -30.50 -37.86
C THR A 255 31.16 -30.05 -39.16
N GLY A 256 32.39 -29.55 -39.07
CA GLY A 256 33.36 -29.57 -40.16
C GLY A 256 34.14 -30.88 -40.22
#